data_AF-A0A1R1YTI8-F1
#
_entry.id   AF-A0A1R1YTI8-F1
#
_cell.length_a   1.000
_cell.length_b   1.000
_cell.length_c   1.000
_cell.angle_alpha   90.00
_cell.angle_beta   90.00
_cell.angle_gamma   90.00
#
_symmetry.space_group_name_H-M   'P 1'
#
loop_
_entity.id
_entity.type
_entity.pdbx_description
1 polymer ?
#
loop_
_entity_poly.entity_id
_entity_poly.type
_entity_poly.pdbx_seq_one_letter_code
_entity_poly.pdbx_strand_id
1 'polypeptide(L)' 'MNSAVVKGLYRGAKHGVLTSKQGRNFYKGNKTGSTGRHTKHGSYVIEWNKVRTYPVPDLTDFKVSSH' A
#
# COMPACT_ATOMS: atom_id res chain seq x y z
N MET A 1 -30.55 -20.47 25.69
CA MET A 1 -29.71 -20.71 24.50
C MET A 1 -29.47 -19.37 23.83
N ASN A 2 -28.23 -18.87 23.86
CA ASN A 2 -27.71 -17.87 22.93
C ASN A 2 -26.21 -17.81 23.24
N SER A 3 -25.49 -18.80 22.69
CA SER A 3 -24.04 -18.83 22.76
C SER A 3 -23.53 -17.57 22.11
N ALA A 4 -22.91 -16.71 22.92
CA ALA A 4 -22.15 -15.59 22.43
C ALA A 4 -21.24 -16.11 21.30
N VAL A 5 -21.42 -15.56 20.11
CA VAL A 5 -20.49 -15.75 18.99
C VAL A 5 -19.16 -15.21 19.48
N VAL A 6 -18.32 -16.10 20.02
CA VAL A 6 -16.97 -15.78 20.46
C VAL A 6 -16.22 -15.38 19.19
N LYS A 7 -16.08 -14.07 18.98
CA LYS A 7 -15.27 -13.48 17.90
C LYS A 7 -13.83 -13.94 18.10
N GLY A 8 -13.50 -15.07 17.50
CA GLY A 8 -12.13 -15.58 17.41
C GLY A 8 -11.79 -16.56 18.51
N LEU A 9 -11.82 -17.84 18.15
CA LEU A 9 -11.06 -18.87 18.85
C LEU A 9 -9.57 -18.45 18.81
N TYR A 10 -9.01 -18.06 19.96
CA TYR A 10 -7.61 -17.64 20.07
C TYR A 10 -6.68 -18.84 19.86
N ARG A 11 -6.39 -19.16 18.59
CA ARG A 11 -5.28 -20.04 18.23
C ARG A 11 -3.99 -19.22 18.37
N GLY A 12 -2.95 -19.81 18.95
CA GLY A 12 -1.63 -19.17 19.09
C GLY A 12 -1.06 -18.65 17.76
N ALA A 13 0.12 -18.04 17.80
CA ALA A 13 0.76 -17.48 16.61
C ALA A 13 0.88 -18.53 15.50
N LYS A 14 0.43 -18.18 14.29
CA LYS A 14 0.46 -19.06 13.11
C LYS A 14 1.70 -18.77 12.27
N HIS A 15 2.30 -19.81 11.70
CA HIS A 15 3.36 -19.68 10.69
C HIS A 15 2.73 -19.32 9.32
N GLY A 16 2.51 -18.03 9.09
CA GLY A 16 2.02 -17.49 7.83
C GLY A 16 2.87 -16.34 7.31
N VAL A 17 2.61 -15.88 6.09
CA VAL A 17 3.31 -14.73 5.52
C VAL A 17 2.94 -13.46 6.27
N LEU A 18 3.94 -12.76 6.82
CA LEU A 18 3.71 -11.50 7.53
C LEU A 18 3.17 -10.41 6.58
N THR A 19 2.34 -9.52 7.10
CA THR A 19 1.84 -8.32 6.41
C THR A 19 2.50 -7.07 6.97
N SER A 20 2.25 -5.91 6.35
CA SER A 20 2.73 -4.62 6.87
C SER A 20 2.06 -4.20 8.19
N LYS A 21 1.09 -4.97 8.70
CA LYS A 21 0.34 -4.66 9.94
C LYS A 21 0.79 -5.51 11.14
N GLN A 22 1.88 -6.26 11.01
CA GLN A 22 2.37 -7.19 12.03
C GLN A 22 3.80 -6.85 12.42
N GLY A 23 4.12 -6.88 13.73
CA GLY A 23 5.45 -6.60 14.28
C GLY A 23 5.76 -5.10 14.44
N ARG A 24 6.32 -4.71 15.58
CA ARG A 24 6.55 -3.28 15.94
C ARG A 24 7.61 -2.59 15.07
N ASN A 25 8.69 -3.29 14.73
CA ASN A 25 9.82 -2.77 13.96
C ASN A 25 9.96 -3.47 12.59
N PHE A 26 8.88 -4.10 12.11
CA PHE A 26 8.89 -4.82 10.84
C PHE A 26 8.31 -3.95 9.73
N TYR A 27 9.17 -3.49 8.82
CA TYR A 27 8.74 -2.75 7.63
C TYR A 27 8.75 -3.67 6.41
N LYS A 28 7.57 -4.05 5.93
CA LYS A 28 7.42 -4.94 4.76
C LYS A 28 7.31 -4.21 3.42
N GLY A 29 6.61 -3.07 3.39
CA GLY A 29 6.20 -2.40 2.16
C GLY A 29 5.02 -3.10 1.43
N ASN A 30 4.59 -2.50 0.31
CA ASN A 30 3.42 -2.89 -0.48
C ASN A 30 3.67 -2.88 -1.99
N LYS A 31 4.94 -2.98 -2.42
CA LYS A 31 5.37 -2.95 -3.83
C LYS A 31 5.04 -1.65 -4.59
N THR A 32 4.82 -0.52 -3.92
CA THR A 32 4.61 0.78 -4.57
C THR A 32 5.88 1.33 -5.25
N GLY A 33 7.05 0.72 -5.11
CA GLY A 33 8.30 1.23 -5.68
C GLY A 33 8.84 2.45 -4.93
N SER A 34 10.01 2.96 -5.34
CA SER A 34 10.64 4.14 -4.73
C SER A 34 10.45 5.38 -5.61
N THR A 35 10.25 6.54 -4.97
CA THR A 35 10.02 7.84 -5.63
C THR A 35 11.19 8.81 -5.39
N GLY A 36 12.27 8.32 -4.79
CA GLY A 36 13.37 9.13 -4.28
C GLY A 36 14.26 8.31 -3.36
N ARG A 37 14.91 8.98 -2.39
CA ARG A 37 15.91 8.37 -1.50
C ARG A 37 15.82 8.86 -0.06
N HIS A 38 16.24 8.02 0.87
CA HIS A 38 16.49 8.42 2.25
C HIS A 38 17.76 9.27 2.36
N THR A 39 17.79 10.15 3.37
CA THR A 39 18.97 10.94 3.74
C THR A 39 19.73 10.27 4.88
N LYS A 40 20.96 10.73 5.15
CA LYS A 40 21.78 10.25 6.27
C LYS A 40 21.05 10.33 7.62
N HIS A 41 20.13 11.27 7.77
CA HIS A 41 19.42 11.57 9.02
C HIS A 41 17.94 11.12 8.99
N GLY A 42 17.60 10.16 8.13
CA GLY A 42 16.26 9.53 8.13
C GLY A 42 15.16 10.30 7.40
N SER A 43 15.40 11.55 6.99
CA SER A 43 14.49 12.28 6.10
C SER A 43 14.41 11.64 4.70
N TYR A 44 13.42 12.02 3.90
CA TYR A 44 13.23 11.52 2.53
C TYR A 44 13.26 12.66 1.52
N VAL A 45 14.00 12.50 0.42
CA VAL A 45 14.06 13.46 -0.69
C VAL A 45 13.41 12.83 -1.91
N ILE A 46 12.42 13.52 -2.48
CA ILE A 46 11.73 13.13 -3.70
C ILE A 46 12.61 13.43 -4.91
N GLU A 47 12.72 12.47 -5.83
CA GLU A 47 13.41 12.61 -7.10
C GLU A 47 12.36 12.63 -8.21
N TRP A 48 12.08 13.81 -8.77
CA TRP A 48 10.95 14.03 -9.70
C TRP A 48 11.01 13.17 -10.97
N ASN A 49 12.20 12.80 -11.41
CA ASN A 49 12.41 11.87 -12.52
C ASN A 49 11.97 10.42 -12.22
N LYS A 50 11.77 10.05 -10.95
CA LYS A 50 11.25 8.73 -10.53
C LYS A 50 9.76 8.76 -10.20
N VAL A 51 9.14 9.93 -10.19
CA VAL A 51 7.70 10.08 -9.96
C VAL A 51 6.97 9.62 -11.23
N ARG A 52 6.07 8.65 -11.11
CA ARG A 52 5.21 8.22 -12.22
C ARG A 52 4.22 9.33 -12.56
N THR A 53 4.20 9.74 -13.82
CA THR A 53 3.23 10.69 -14.38
C THR A 53 2.26 9.97 -15.30
N TYR A 54 0.98 10.36 -15.25
CA TYR A 54 -0.07 9.86 -16.14
C TYR A 54 -0.63 11.06 -16.91
N PRO A 55 0.00 11.47 -18.03
CA PRO A 55 -0.48 12.60 -18.80
C PRO A 55 -1.85 12.29 -19.37
N VAL A 56 -2.81 13.16 -19.08
CA VAL A 56 -4.18 13.05 -19.58
C VAL A 56 -4.25 13.79 -20.92
N PRO A 57 -4.75 13.16 -21.99
CA PRO A 57 -4.95 13.84 -23.26
C PRO A 57 -6.08 14.87 -23.16
N ASP A 58 -6.11 15.84 -24.07
CA ASP A 58 -7.29 16.69 -24.24
C ASP A 58 -8.44 15.85 -24.81
N LEU A 59 -9.60 15.93 -24.17
CA LEU A 59 -10.80 15.18 -24.52
C LEU A 59 -11.94 16.11 -24.99
N THR A 60 -11.65 17.38 -25.27
CA THR A 60 -12.64 18.33 -25.80
C THR A 60 -13.25 17.77 -27.10
N ASP A 61 -14.58 17.79 -27.18
CA ASP A 61 -15.38 17.23 -28.28
C ASP A 61 -15.22 15.72 -28.56
N PHE A 62 -14.61 14.95 -27.65
CA PHE A 62 -14.38 13.53 -27.83
C PHE A 62 -15.67 12.71 -27.64
N LYS A 63 -16.19 12.12 -28.73
CA LYS A 63 -17.41 11.29 -28.73
C LYS A 63 -17.08 9.80 -28.72
N VAL A 64 -16.81 9.25 -27.55
CA VAL A 64 -16.74 7.80 -27.28
C VAL A 64 -17.61 7.49 -26.08
N SER A 65 -18.49 6.51 -26.19
CA SER A 65 -19.27 5.97 -25.08
C SER A 65 -18.71 4.62 -24.65
N SER A 66 -18.48 4.44 -23.34
CA SER A 66 -18.21 3.10 -22.79
C SER A 66 -19.45 2.25 -22.99
N HIS A 67 -19.32 1.17 -23.76
CA HIS A 67 -20.37 0.16 -23.90
C HIS A 67 -20.49 -0.68 -22.62
#